data_AF-A0A9N9HS01-F1
#
_entry.id   AF-A0A9N9HS01-F1
#
_cell.length_a   1.000
_cell.length_b   1.000
_cell.length_c   1.000
_cell.angle_alpha   90.00
_cell.angle_beta   90.00
_cell.angle_gamma   90.00
#
_symmetry.space_group_name_H-M   'P 1'
#
loop_
_entity.id
_entity.type
_entity.pdbx_description
1 polymer ?
#
loop_
_entity_poly.entity_id
_entity_poly.type
_entity_poly.pdbx_seq_one_letter_code
_entity_poly.pdbx_strand_id
1 'polypeptide(L)'
;IKEIRRQNALNAIALNKGFDSLTVDSPCDPATQANACVNQQFAQCVGGKFILTSCGAELVCAAVPLVNKSGTSIICDNAADRDARIKDALGASGPAPTPTPKPTEP
;
A
#
# COMPACT_ATOMS: atom_id res chain seq x y z
N ILE A 1 -15.73 6.14 -12.61
CA ILE A 1 -15.32 5.70 -11.25
C ILE A 1 -14.97 4.21 -11.20
N LYS A 2 -15.85 3.28 -11.64
CA LYS A 2 -15.58 1.82 -11.61
C LYS A 2 -14.27 1.41 -12.30
N GLU A 3 -14.01 1.94 -13.50
CA GLU A 3 -12.78 1.66 -14.25
C GLU A 3 -11.52 2.17 -13.54
N ILE A 4 -11.59 3.38 -12.98
CA ILE A 4 -10.49 3.98 -12.21
C ILE A 4 -10.14 3.09 -11.01
N ARG A 5 -11.13 2.58 -10.27
CA ARG A 5 -10.89 1.69 -9.13
C ARG A 5 -10.21 0.38 -9.55
N ARG A 6 -10.68 -0.23 -10.64
CA ARG A 6 -10.07 -1.45 -11.16
C ARG A 6 -8.61 -1.23 -11.56
N GLN A 7 -8.32 -0.16 -12.30
CA GLN A 7 -6.96 0.18 -12.69
C GLN A 7 -6.07 0.46 -11.47
N ASN A 8 -6.59 1.17 -10.47
CA ASN A 8 -5.87 1.42 -9.23
C ASN A 8 -5.55 0.13 -8.47
N ALA A 9 -6.45 -0.86 -8.49
CA ALA A 9 -6.21 -2.16 -7.87
C ALA A 9 -5.08 -2.93 -8.58
N LEU A 10 -5.09 -2.94 -9.91
CA LEU A 10 -4.02 -3.55 -10.71
C LEU A 10 -2.67 -2.85 -10.43
N ASN A 11 -2.66 -1.52 -10.36
CA ASN A 11 -1.47 -0.75 -10.02
C ASN A 11 -0.99 -1.05 -8.60
N ALA A 12 -1.89 -1.19 -7.62
CA ALA A 12 -1.55 -1.53 -6.24
C ALA A 12 -0.91 -2.94 -6.15
N ILE A 13 -1.47 -3.91 -6.88
CA ILE A 13 -0.90 -5.27 -6.97
C ILE A 13 0.51 -5.21 -7.57
N ALA A 14 0.69 -4.49 -8.68
CA ALA A 14 1.98 -4.36 -9.34
C ALA A 14 3.03 -3.68 -8.43
N LEU A 15 2.62 -2.62 -7.71
CA LEU A 15 3.49 -1.92 -6.76
C LEU A 15 3.91 -2.82 -5.60
N ASN A 16 2.97 -3.53 -4.97
CA ASN A 16 3.29 -4.46 -3.90
C ASN A 16 4.28 -5.54 -4.35
N LYS A 17 4.11 -6.09 -5.56
CA LYS A 17 5.06 -7.03 -6.13
C LYS A 17 6.43 -6.41 -6.41
N GLY A 18 6.47 -5.14 -6.82
CA GLY A 18 7.72 -4.40 -6.98
C GLY A 18 8.45 -4.21 -5.66
N PHE A 19 7.71 -3.92 -4.59
CA PHE A 19 8.25 -3.75 -3.24
C PHE A 19 8.97 -4.99 -2.70
N ASP A 20 8.52 -6.19 -3.08
CA ASP A 20 9.18 -7.46 -2.69
C ASP A 20 10.63 -7.57 -3.19
N SER A 21 10.99 -6.82 -4.24
CA SER A 21 12.37 -6.77 -4.78
C SER A 21 13.27 -5.73 -4.11
N LEU A 22 12.70 -4.86 -3.28
CA LEU A 22 13.43 -3.78 -2.65
C LEU A 22 14.02 -4.21 -1.30
N THR A 23 15.20 -3.68 -1.03
CA THR A 23 15.91 -3.78 0.24
C THR A 23 16.24 -2.37 0.76
N VAL A 24 16.69 -2.27 2.01
CA VAL A 24 17.13 -0.98 2.59
C VAL A 24 18.27 -0.34 1.79
N ASP A 25 19.13 -1.18 1.19
CA ASP A 25 20.27 -0.75 0.39
C ASP A 25 19.91 -0.47 -1.08
N SER A 26 18.66 -0.74 -1.48
CA SER A 26 18.21 -0.43 -2.83
C SER A 26 18.26 1.10 -3.06
N PRO A 27 18.88 1.55 -4.16
CA PRO A 27 18.87 2.97 -4.49
C PRO A 27 17.44 3.41 -4.79
N CYS A 28 17.11 4.63 -4.41
CA CYS A 28 15.80 5.22 -4.66
C CYS A 28 15.94 6.64 -5.20
N ASP A 29 14.95 7.09 -5.96
CA ASP A 29 14.89 8.47 -6.44
C ASP A 29 13.66 9.14 -5.81
N PRO A 30 13.84 10.21 -5.00
CA PRO A 30 12.71 10.86 -4.33
C PRO A 30 11.74 11.54 -5.31
N ALA A 31 12.16 11.84 -6.55
CA ALA A 31 11.29 12.43 -7.57
C ALA A 31 10.31 11.41 -8.19
N THR A 32 10.66 10.13 -8.21
CA THR A 32 9.86 9.06 -8.84
C THR A 32 9.33 8.03 -7.84
N GLN A 33 10.02 7.84 -6.72
CA GLN A 33 9.73 6.86 -5.68
C GLN A 33 9.99 7.46 -4.28
N ALA A 34 9.21 8.48 -3.93
CA ALA A 34 9.30 9.12 -2.61
C ALA A 34 9.01 8.15 -1.45
N ASN A 35 8.10 7.19 -1.65
CA ASN A 35 7.69 6.22 -0.63
C ASN A 35 7.62 4.81 -1.25
N ALA A 36 7.91 3.79 -0.43
CA ALA A 36 7.83 2.39 -0.80
C ALA A 36 7.48 1.53 0.43
N CYS A 37 7.30 0.23 0.21
CA CYS A 37 7.35 -0.75 1.28
C CYS A 37 8.64 -1.57 1.13
N VAL A 38 9.38 -1.74 2.22
CA VAL A 38 10.59 -2.56 2.25
C VAL A 38 10.55 -3.38 3.51
N ASN A 39 10.72 -4.70 3.39
CA ASN A 39 10.59 -5.64 4.52
C ASN A 39 9.28 -5.46 5.31
N GLN A 40 8.17 -5.16 4.61
CA GLN A 40 6.85 -4.87 5.19
C GLN A 40 6.81 -3.62 6.09
N GLN A 41 7.86 -2.80 6.11
CA GLN A 41 7.93 -1.52 6.80
C GLN A 41 7.73 -0.36 5.82
N PHE A 42 7.24 0.76 6.32
CA PHE A 42 7.10 1.97 5.51
C PHE A 42 8.49 2.54 5.23
N ALA A 43 8.80 2.77 3.96
CA ALA A 43 10.10 3.25 3.53
C ALA A 43 9.96 4.62 2.86
N GLN A 44 10.73 5.60 3.32
CA GLN A 44 10.83 6.91 2.67
C GLN A 44 12.18 7.04 1.96
N CYS A 45 12.17 7.52 0.73
CA CYS A 45 13.39 7.80 0.00
C CYS A 45 13.97 9.14 0.43
N VAL A 46 15.12 9.11 1.12
CA VAL A 46 15.83 10.31 1.58
C VAL A 46 17.29 10.21 1.16
N GLY A 47 17.76 11.20 0.39
CA GLY A 47 19.16 11.23 -0.05
C GLY A 47 19.59 10.02 -0.89
N GLY A 48 18.66 9.39 -1.61
CA GLY A 48 18.94 8.23 -2.46
C GLY A 48 18.87 6.86 -1.77
N LYS A 49 18.47 6.80 -0.49
CA LYS A 49 18.35 5.58 0.30
C LYS A 49 16.98 5.48 0.98
N PHE A 50 16.53 4.25 1.25
CA PHE A 50 15.31 4.01 2.02
C PHE A 50 15.56 4.12 3.52
N ILE A 51 14.78 4.99 4.17
CA ILE A 51 14.68 5.08 5.62
C ILE A 51 13.41 4.37 6.06
N LEU A 52 13.56 3.32 6.86
CA LEU A 52 12.44 2.50 7.31
C LEU A 52 11.81 3.05 8.59
N THR A 53 10.49 3.08 8.60
CA THR A 53 9.65 3.31 9.76
C THR A 53 8.76 2.10 9.95
N SER A 54 8.80 1.51 11.14
CA SER A 54 7.94 0.37 11.47
C SER A 54 6.47 0.77 11.40
N CYS A 55 5.64 -0.09 10.82
CA CYS A 55 4.19 0.10 10.79
C CYS A 55 3.52 -0.16 12.14
N GLY A 56 4.24 -0.69 13.12
CA GLY A 56 3.69 -1.17 14.40
C GLY A 56 3.60 -2.69 14.43
N ALA A 57 3.19 -3.24 15.58
CA ALA A 57 2.95 -4.67 15.70
C ALA A 57 1.76 -5.08 14.80
N GLU A 58 1.90 -6.22 14.11
CA GLU A 58 0.86 -6.84 13.26
C GLU A 58 0.48 -6.10 11.97
N LEU A 59 0.84 -4.81 11.82
CA LEU A 59 0.61 -4.04 10.60
C LEU A 59 1.71 -4.24 9.57
N VAL A 60 1.33 -4.23 8.30
CA VAL A 60 2.24 -4.33 7.16
C VAL A 60 2.11 -3.10 6.27
N CYS A 61 3.23 -2.64 5.72
CA CYS A 61 3.23 -1.65 4.66
C CYS A 61 2.71 -2.29 3.37
N ALA A 62 1.72 -1.66 2.75
CA ALA A 62 1.24 -2.05 1.43
C ALA A 62 0.73 -0.86 0.61
N ALA A 63 0.82 -1.00 -0.72
CA ALA A 63 0.06 -0.18 -1.64
C ALA A 63 -1.41 -0.64 -1.69
N VAL A 64 -2.34 0.31 -1.56
CA VAL A 64 -3.79 0.13 -1.69
C VAL A 64 -4.36 1.04 -2.78
N PRO A 65 -5.45 0.65 -3.45
CA PRO A 65 -6.07 1.47 -4.49
C PRO A 65 -6.75 2.71 -3.92
N LEU A 66 -6.62 3.86 -4.60
CA LEU A 66 -7.43 5.02 -4.28
C LEU A 66 -8.88 4.83 -4.75
N VAL A 67 -9.84 5.30 -3.95
CA VAL A 67 -11.28 5.05 -4.17
C VAL A 67 -11.94 6.05 -5.13
N ASN A 68 -11.50 7.31 -5.09
CA ASN A 68 -12.17 8.43 -5.75
C ASN A 68 -11.30 9.13 -6.82
N LYS A 69 -10.00 8.79 -6.90
CA LYS A 69 -9.03 9.38 -7.82
C LYS A 69 -8.13 8.30 -8.41
N SER A 70 -7.48 8.58 -9.53
CA SER A 70 -6.46 7.69 -10.10
C SER A 70 -5.24 7.61 -9.19
N GLY A 71 -4.65 6.41 -9.13
CA GLY A 71 -3.45 6.13 -8.36
C GLY A 71 -3.66 5.20 -7.17
N THR A 72 -2.61 5.06 -6.39
CA THR A 72 -2.54 4.21 -5.21
C THR A 72 -2.07 5.03 -4.02
N SER A 73 -2.22 4.48 -2.82
CA SER A 73 -1.64 5.04 -1.60
C SER A 73 -0.84 3.95 -0.90
N ILE A 74 0.25 4.32 -0.24
CA ILE A 74 1.03 3.41 0.59
C ILE A 74 0.63 3.67 2.03
N ILE A 75 0.18 2.63 2.71
CA ILE A 75 -0.28 2.72 4.10
C ILE A 75 0.23 1.54 4.92
N CYS A 76 0.27 1.72 6.22
CA CYS A 76 0.37 0.63 7.18
C CYS A 76 -1.05 0.14 7.50
N ASP A 77 -1.34 -1.11 7.18
CA ASP A 77 -2.66 -1.73 7.41
C ASP A 77 -2.47 -3.24 7.64
N ASN A 78 -3.54 -3.95 8.03
CA ASN A 78 -3.48 -5.41 8.08
C ASN A 78 -3.45 -5.99 6.66
N ALA A 79 -2.78 -7.14 6.49
CA ALA A 79 -2.74 -7.83 5.19
C ALA A 79 -4.16 -8.18 4.69
N ALA A 80 -5.07 -8.55 5.61
CA ALA A 80 -6.46 -8.83 5.30
C ALA A 80 -7.21 -7.58 4.77
N ASP A 81 -6.98 -6.42 5.37
CA ASP A 81 -7.63 -5.16 4.98
C ASP A 81 -7.11 -4.67 3.61
N ARG A 82 -5.80 -4.80 3.36
CA ARG A 82 -5.21 -4.59 2.03
C ARG A 82 -5.92 -5.45 0.97
N ASP A 83 -6.02 -6.75 1.23
CA ASP A 83 -6.60 -7.70 0.26
C ASP A 83 -8.07 -7.44 0.00
N ALA A 84 -8.82 -7.08 1.05
CA ALA A 84 -10.21 -6.67 0.95
C ALA A 84 -10.38 -5.44 0.05
N ARG A 85 -9.57 -4.39 0.25
CA ARG A 85 -9.60 -3.16 -0.56
C ARG A 85 -9.27 -3.44 -2.02
N ILE A 86 -8.26 -4.28 -2.29
CA ILE A 86 -7.88 -4.66 -3.66
C ILE A 86 -9.02 -5.46 -4.32
N LYS A 87 -9.60 -6.43 -3.61
CA LYS A 87 -10.69 -7.27 -4.11
C LYS A 87 -11.95 -6.45 -4.43
N ASP A 88 -12.35 -5.55 -3.55
CA ASP A 88 -13.48 -4.63 -3.77
C ASP A 88 -13.23 -3.74 -5.01
N ALA A 89 -12.03 -3.15 -5.10
CA ALA A 89 -11.67 -2.26 -6.19
C ALA A 89 -11.59 -2.97 -7.55
N LEU A 90 -11.23 -4.26 -7.59
CA LEU A 90 -11.29 -5.11 -8.80
C LEU A 90 -12.72 -5.38 -9.28
N GLY A 91 -13.73 -5.10 -8.44
CA GLY A 91 -15.14 -5.36 -8.71
C GLY A 91 -15.55 -6.81 -8.43
N ALA A 92 -14.79 -7.54 -7.60
CA ALA A 92 -15.20 -8.85 -7.13
C ALA A 92 -16.24 -8.65 -6.02
N SER A 93 -17.52 -8.73 -6.38
CA SER A 93 -18.65 -8.69 -5.44
C SER A 93 -18.53 -9.80 -4.41
N GLY A 94 -17.94 -9.49 -3.26
CA GLY A 94 -18.06 -10.25 -2.02
C GLY A 94 -18.44 -9.29 -0.91
N PRO A 95 -19.08 -9.74 0.19
CA PRO A 95 -19.38 -8.87 1.31
C PRO A 95 -18.08 -8.18 1.73
N ALA A 96 -18.09 -6.85 1.78
CA ALA A 96 -17.01 -6.09 2.39
C ALA A 96 -16.76 -6.72 3.77
N PRO A 97 -15.53 -7.12 4.12
CA PRO A 97 -15.28 -7.46 5.51
C PRO A 97 -15.67 -6.25 6.33
N THR A 98 -16.49 -6.50 7.35
CA THR A 98 -16.88 -5.50 8.35
C THR A 98 -15.63 -4.72 8.71
N PRO A 99 -15.64 -3.38 8.64
CA PRO A 99 -14.49 -2.60 9.04
C PRO A 99 -14.19 -2.97 10.49
N THR A 100 -13.05 -3.62 10.73
CA THR A 100 -12.49 -3.69 12.07
C THR A 100 -12.38 -2.24 12.53
N PRO A 101 -12.96 -1.85 13.68
CA PRO A 101 -12.93 -0.47 14.11
C PRO A 101 -11.47 -0.03 14.20
N LYS A 102 -11.08 0.89 13.33
CA LYS A 102 -9.80 1.60 13.42
C LYS A 102 -9.68 2.09 14.86
N PRO A 103 -8.63 1.73 15.62
CA PRO A 103 -8.40 2.32 16.93
C PRO A 103 -8.44 3.83 16.78
N THR A 104 -9.35 4.46 17.51
CA THR A 104 -9.49 5.92 17.50
C THR A 104 -8.24 6.45 18.19
N GLU A 105 -7.35 7.07 17.41
CA GLU A 105 -6.17 7.76 17.93
C GLU A 105 -6.66 8.92 18.84
N PRO A 106 -6.12 9.09 20.06
CA PRO A 106 -6.58 10.07 21.04
C PRO A 106 -6.32 11.52 20.65
#